data_AF-A0A948TI10-F1
#
_entry.id   AF-A0A948TI10-F1
#
_cell.length_a   1.000
_cell.length_b   1.000
_cell.length_c   1.000
_cell.angle_alpha   90.00
_cell.angle_beta   90.00
_cell.angle_gamma   90.00
#
_symmetry.space_group_name_H-M   'P 1'
#
loop_
_entity.id
_entity.type
_entity.pdbx_description
1 polymer ?
#
loop_
_entity_poly.entity_id
_entity_poly.type
_entity_poly.pdbx_seq_one_letter_code
_entity_poly.pdbx_strand_id
1 'polypeptide(L)'
;MPQFLPESFHDSTNYMILFIFLYITGAYLRHFKLSFNDKVNERQTGLWLMLASVAILWILIIVLNVVAVHFHSRYIYKRTMFFNGQQGFFVYTAAVGLFVFGKHLHISDKMTPFINGLAATTFGIYLIHDNIIAETAIWLKWLHLPTLMNDKWYVVLLTALIVCPIIFLICAGIEYLRQKLFALVTNRR
;
A
#
# COMPACT_ATOMS: atom_id res chain seq x y z
N MET A 1 14.60 -19.94 -13.24
CA MET A 1 13.52 -19.56 -14.18
C MET A 1 12.26 -19.35 -13.39
N PRO A 2 11.70 -18.14 -13.30
CA PRO A 2 10.38 -17.98 -12.71
C PRO A 2 9.33 -18.38 -13.74
N GLN A 3 8.39 -19.21 -13.30
CA GLN A 3 7.22 -19.63 -14.09
C GLN A 3 6.30 -18.41 -14.23
N PHE A 4 6.06 -18.00 -15.47
CA PHE A 4 4.98 -17.11 -15.84
C PHE A 4 3.75 -17.99 -16.14
N LEU A 5 2.58 -17.62 -15.60
CA LEU A 5 1.22 -18.26 -15.62
C LEU A 5 0.86 -19.09 -14.37
N PRO A 6 -0.40 -19.04 -13.85
CA PRO A 6 -1.29 -17.91 -13.57
C PRO A 6 -1.59 -17.88 -12.05
N GLU A 7 -0.64 -17.47 -11.20
CA GLU A 7 -0.92 -17.28 -9.76
C GLU A 7 -1.64 -15.95 -9.46
N SER A 8 -1.87 -15.11 -10.49
CA SER A 8 -2.43 -13.76 -10.38
C SER A 8 -3.86 -13.67 -9.82
N PHE A 9 -4.63 -14.76 -9.80
CA PHE A 9 -5.97 -14.76 -9.21
C PHE A 9 -5.97 -15.02 -7.70
N HIS A 10 -5.01 -15.79 -7.19
CA HIS A 10 -4.98 -16.17 -5.78
C HIS A 10 -4.39 -15.05 -4.90
N ASP A 11 -3.42 -14.31 -5.44
CA ASP A 11 -2.80 -13.19 -4.73
C ASP A 11 -3.67 -11.93 -4.70
N SER A 12 -4.35 -11.60 -5.81
CA SER A 12 -5.23 -10.43 -5.93
C SER A 12 -6.44 -10.48 -4.98
N THR A 13 -7.04 -11.66 -4.83
CA THR A 13 -8.19 -11.88 -3.94
C THR A 13 -7.87 -11.52 -2.49
N ASN A 14 -6.66 -11.85 -2.02
CA ASN A 14 -6.26 -11.55 -0.64
C ASN A 14 -6.00 -10.05 -0.40
N TYR A 15 -5.59 -9.26 -1.40
CA TYR A 15 -5.42 -7.81 -1.25
C TYR A 15 -6.76 -7.08 -1.14
N MET A 16 -7.75 -7.51 -1.94
CA MET A 16 -9.11 -6.96 -1.85
C MET A 16 -9.75 -7.25 -0.49
N ILE A 17 -9.57 -8.46 0.05
CA ILE A 17 -10.05 -8.84 1.39
C ILE A 17 -9.37 -7.98 2.47
N LEU A 18 -8.05 -7.79 2.40
CA LEU A 18 -7.32 -6.92 3.32
C LEU A 18 -7.83 -5.48 3.26
N PHE A 19 -8.08 -4.95 2.06
CA PHE A 19 -8.61 -3.60 1.88
C PHE A 19 -9.99 -3.43 2.54
N ILE A 20 -10.90 -4.39 2.31
CA ILE A 20 -12.22 -4.40 2.95
C ILE A 20 -12.07 -4.47 4.47
N PHE A 21 -11.19 -5.34 4.97
CA PHE A 21 -10.94 -5.48 6.40
C PHE A 21 -10.42 -4.18 7.02
N LEU A 22 -9.46 -3.51 6.38
CA LEU A 22 -8.95 -2.21 6.81
C LEU A 22 -10.03 -1.12 6.82
N TYR A 23 -10.91 -1.13 5.82
CA TYR A 23 -12.04 -0.20 5.76
C TYR A 23 -13.02 -0.39 6.93
N ILE A 24 -13.37 -1.65 7.23
CA ILE A 24 -14.22 -2.00 8.38
C ILE A 24 -13.53 -1.62 9.69
N THR A 25 -12.24 -1.92 9.84
CA THR A 25 -11.47 -1.56 11.04
C THR A 25 -11.43 -0.05 11.25
N GLY A 26 -11.21 0.74 10.19
CA GLY A 26 -11.26 2.20 10.26
C GLY A 26 -12.64 2.72 10.68
N ALA A 27 -13.71 2.15 10.12
CA ALA A 27 -15.08 2.48 10.51
C ALA A 27 -15.38 2.12 11.97
N TYR A 28 -14.90 0.96 12.44
CA TYR A 28 -15.01 0.51 13.82
C TYR A 28 -14.28 1.47 14.78
N LEU A 29 -13.03 1.82 14.51
CA LEU A 29 -12.25 2.76 15.32
C LEU A 29 -12.94 4.12 15.44
N ARG A 30 -13.54 4.61 14.35
CA ARG A 30 -14.31 5.86 14.33
C ARG A 30 -15.59 5.77 15.16
N HIS A 31 -16.34 4.67 15.04
CA HIS A 31 -17.63 4.52 15.69
C HIS A 31 -17.51 4.37 17.21
N PHE A 32 -16.58 3.53 17.67
CA PHE A 32 -16.43 3.22 19.10
C PHE A 32 -15.59 4.24 19.86
N LYS A 33 -15.07 5.29 19.19
CA LYS A 33 -14.22 6.34 19.76
C LYS A 33 -13.20 5.77 20.75
N LEU A 34 -12.55 4.65 20.39
CA LEU A 34 -11.67 3.88 21.27
C LEU A 34 -10.74 4.85 22.01
N SER A 35 -11.04 5.03 23.30
CA SER A 35 -10.28 5.86 24.21
C SER A 35 -9.40 4.90 24.97
N PHE A 36 -8.11 4.88 24.65
CA PHE A 36 -7.16 4.19 25.51
C PHE A 36 -7.10 4.96 26.82
N ASN A 37 -6.84 4.24 27.91
CA ASN A 37 -6.73 4.74 29.28
C ASN A 37 -6.18 6.19 29.34
N ASP A 38 -6.80 7.09 30.11
CA ASP A 38 -6.51 8.55 30.13
C ASP A 38 -5.03 8.91 30.38
N LYS A 39 -4.23 7.96 30.87
CA LYS A 39 -2.79 8.09 31.11
C LYS A 39 -1.92 7.86 29.86
N VAL A 40 -2.48 7.35 28.77
CA VAL A 40 -1.74 6.95 27.57
C VAL A 40 -1.93 7.98 26.48
N ASN A 41 -0.82 8.52 25.96
CA ASN A 41 -0.85 9.40 24.80
C ASN A 41 -1.15 8.59 23.53
N GLU A 42 -2.44 8.48 23.17
CA GLU A 42 -2.92 7.71 22.02
C GLU A 42 -2.17 8.01 20.72
N ARG A 43 -1.85 9.29 20.48
CA ARG A 43 -1.13 9.72 19.28
C ARG A 43 0.27 9.11 19.22
N GLN A 44 0.99 9.13 20.35
CA GLN A 44 2.32 8.52 20.43
C GLN A 44 2.21 6.99 20.33
N THR A 45 1.22 6.38 20.97
CA THR A 45 0.99 4.93 20.88
C THR A 45 0.72 4.49 19.44
N GLY A 46 -0.12 5.21 18.69
CA GLY A 46 -0.39 4.92 17.28
C GLY A 46 0.87 5.04 16.41
N LEU A 47 1.66 6.10 16.63
CA LEU A 47 2.92 6.31 15.91
C LEU A 47 3.97 5.23 16.23
N TRP A 48 4.14 4.87 17.50
CA TRP A 48 5.04 3.80 17.92
C TRP A 48 4.60 2.44 17.40
N LEU A 49 3.29 2.14 17.43
CA LEU A 49 2.75 0.90 16.88
C LEU A 49 3.03 0.80 15.38
N MET A 50 2.86 1.90 14.63
CA MET A 50 3.17 1.96 13.20
C MET A 50 4.66 1.73 12.95
N LEU A 51 5.53 2.51 13.60
CA LEU A 51 6.98 2.43 13.40
C LEU A 51 7.55 1.06 13.82
N ALA A 52 7.11 0.53 14.96
CA ALA A 52 7.55 -0.77 15.44
C ALA A 52 7.11 -1.89 14.48
N SER A 53 5.87 -1.86 13.99
CA SER A 53 5.37 -2.86 13.04
C SER A 53 6.16 -2.84 11.73
N VAL A 54 6.45 -1.65 11.20
CA VAL A 54 7.27 -1.48 9.98
C VAL A 54 8.70 -1.93 10.22
N ALA A 55 9.32 -1.55 11.33
CA ALA A 55 10.68 -1.95 11.68
C ALA A 55 10.80 -3.47 11.83
N ILE A 56 9.87 -4.11 12.54
CA ILE A 56 9.83 -5.57 12.71
C ILE A 56 9.70 -6.26 11.35
N LEU A 57 8.84 -5.75 10.47
CA LEU A 57 8.65 -6.30 9.12
C LEU A 57 9.95 -6.23 8.30
N TRP A 58 10.65 -5.08 8.30
CA TRP A 58 11.93 -4.93 7.60
C TRP A 58 13.01 -5.84 8.17
N ILE A 59 13.13 -5.90 9.50
CA ILE A 59 14.08 -6.79 10.19
C ILE A 59 13.79 -8.24 9.79
N LEU A 60 12.53 -8.66 9.82
CA LEU A 60 12.13 -10.02 9.47
C LEU A 60 12.51 -10.35 8.01
N ILE A 61 12.25 -9.44 7.07
CA ILE A 61 12.61 -9.61 5.65
C ILE A 61 14.13 -9.72 5.49
N ILE A 62 14.92 -8.86 6.14
CA ILE A 62 16.38 -8.88 6.05
C ILE A 62 16.93 -10.18 6.65
N VAL A 63 16.48 -10.57 7.84
CA VAL A 63 16.92 -11.81 8.50
C VAL A 63 16.59 -13.04 7.64
N LEU A 64 15.36 -13.14 7.13
CA LEU A 64 14.97 -14.25 6.26
C LEU A 64 15.78 -14.28 4.96
N ASN A 65 16.10 -13.13 4.37
CA ASN A 65 16.97 -13.06 3.20
C ASN A 65 18.41 -13.52 3.51
N VAL A 66 19.00 -13.06 4.61
CA VAL A 66 20.36 -13.47 5.02
C VAL A 66 20.41 -14.98 5.27
N VAL A 67 19.43 -15.53 5.98
CA VAL A 67 19.32 -16.96 6.23
C VAL A 67 19.12 -17.74 4.92
N ALA A 68 18.27 -17.25 4.01
CA ALA A 68 18.03 -17.90 2.72
C ALA A 68 19.32 -17.99 1.88
N VAL A 69 20.12 -16.92 1.86
CA VAL A 69 21.41 -16.87 1.15
C VAL A 69 22.43 -17.79 1.82
N HIS A 70 22.53 -17.77 3.15
CA HIS A 70 23.50 -18.58 3.88
C HIS A 70 23.25 -20.09 3.71
N PHE A 71 21.99 -20.52 3.84
CA PHE A 71 21.61 -21.94 3.76
C PHE A 71 21.35 -22.45 2.34
N HIS A 72 21.48 -21.61 1.30
CA HIS A 72 21.22 -21.97 -0.11
C HIS A 72 19.86 -22.66 -0.35
N SER A 73 18.90 -22.47 0.55
CA SER A 73 17.63 -23.19 0.54
C SER A 73 16.61 -22.45 -0.30
N ARG A 74 16.27 -23.01 -1.46
CA ARG A 74 15.21 -22.50 -2.35
C ARG A 74 13.84 -22.43 -1.67
N TYR A 75 13.61 -23.23 -0.63
CA TYR A 75 12.36 -23.23 0.14
C TYR A 75 12.22 -21.96 1.00
N ILE A 76 13.31 -21.51 1.63
CA ILE A 76 13.31 -20.30 2.46
C ILE A 76 13.16 -19.06 1.57
N TYR A 77 13.80 -19.05 0.39
CA TYR A 77 13.66 -17.95 -0.58
C TYR A 77 12.19 -17.70 -0.99
N LYS A 78 11.44 -18.78 -1.27
CA LYS A 78 10.00 -18.68 -1.58
C LYS A 78 9.18 -18.16 -0.39
N ARG A 79 9.52 -18.54 0.85
CA ARG A 79 8.85 -18.02 2.06
C ARG A 79 9.14 -16.54 2.30
N THR A 80 10.33 -16.04 1.95
CA THR A 80 10.63 -14.60 2.03
C THR A 80 9.77 -13.79 1.06
N MET A 81 9.45 -14.32 -0.13
CA MET A 81 8.49 -13.68 -1.06
C MET A 81 7.08 -13.58 -0.47
N PHE A 82 6.64 -14.59 0.30
CA PHE A 82 5.34 -14.53 0.98
C PHE A 82 5.29 -13.42 2.04
N PHE A 83 6.37 -13.20 2.81
CA PHE A 83 6.46 -12.09 3.77
C PHE A 83 6.65 -10.72 3.11
N ASN A 84 7.20 -10.67 1.90
CA ASN A 84 7.14 -9.47 1.05
C ASN A 84 5.73 -9.17 0.54
N GLY A 85 4.82 -10.16 0.56
CA GLY A 85 3.41 -9.96 0.29
C GLY A 85 2.80 -8.98 1.31
N GLN A 86 2.05 -7.99 0.82
CA GLN A 86 1.50 -6.89 1.63
C GLN A 86 0.39 -7.33 2.62
N GLN A 87 0.29 -8.62 2.94
CA GLN A 87 -0.81 -9.25 3.67
C GLN A 87 -0.39 -9.77 5.06
N GLY A 88 0.79 -9.38 5.53
CA GLY A 88 1.28 -9.77 6.85
C GLY A 88 0.50 -9.10 7.98
N PHE A 89 0.39 -9.80 9.10
CA PHE A 89 -0.14 -9.27 10.36
C PHE A 89 0.47 -7.90 10.72
N PHE A 90 1.78 -7.74 10.50
CA PHE A 90 2.50 -6.48 10.76
C PHE A 90 2.07 -5.33 9.86
N VAL A 91 1.62 -5.60 8.62
CA VAL A 91 1.08 -4.57 7.72
C VAL A 91 -0.27 -4.07 8.27
N TYR A 92 -1.11 -5.00 8.73
CA TYR A 92 -2.38 -4.66 9.36
C TYR A 92 -2.19 -3.85 10.65
N THR A 93 -1.29 -4.25 11.55
CA THR A 93 -1.02 -3.49 12.79
C THR A 93 -0.40 -2.13 12.51
N ALA A 94 0.42 -2.00 11.47
CA ALA A 94 0.93 -0.71 11.02
C ALA A 94 -0.20 0.22 10.56
N ALA A 95 -1.15 -0.30 9.78
CA ALA A 95 -2.32 0.45 9.32
C ALA A 95 -3.24 0.87 10.48
N VAL A 96 -3.45 0.00 11.47
CA VAL A 96 -4.17 0.35 12.71
C VAL A 96 -3.45 1.47 13.46
N GLY A 97 -2.13 1.40 13.60
CA GLY A 97 -1.32 2.47 14.20
C GLY A 97 -1.49 3.81 13.46
N LEU A 98 -1.54 3.77 12.12
CA LEU A 98 -1.79 4.95 11.30
C LEU A 98 -3.20 5.53 11.52
N PHE A 99 -4.24 4.71 11.65
CA PHE A 99 -5.60 5.19 11.95
C PHE A 99 -5.67 5.84 13.34
N VAL A 100 -5.05 5.23 14.35
CA VAL A 100 -4.98 5.79 15.72
C VAL A 100 -4.21 7.10 15.73
N PHE A 101 -3.09 7.18 15.01
CA PHE A 101 -2.34 8.43 14.84
C PHE A 101 -3.17 9.50 14.12
N GLY A 102 -3.82 9.13 13.02
CA GLY A 102 -4.60 10.03 12.16
C GLY A 102 -5.82 10.64 12.86
N LYS A 103 -6.45 9.91 13.80
CA LYS A 103 -7.58 10.40 14.63
C LYS A 103 -7.26 11.71 15.35
N HIS A 104 -6.00 11.93 15.71
CA HIS A 104 -5.55 13.09 16.51
C HIS A 104 -4.96 14.23 15.66
N LEU A 105 -4.92 14.09 14.35
CA LEU A 105 -4.40 15.12 13.46
C LEU A 105 -5.44 16.23 13.27
N HIS A 106 -5.13 17.42 13.77
CA HIS A 106 -5.88 18.63 13.46
C HIS A 106 -5.40 19.17 12.11
N ILE A 107 -6.20 18.96 11.08
CA ILE A 107 -5.97 19.46 9.73
C ILE A 107 -6.65 20.83 9.61
N SER A 108 -5.97 21.80 9.01
CA SER A 108 -6.56 23.13 8.75
C SER A 108 -7.74 23.01 7.78
N ASP A 109 -8.84 23.71 8.07
CA ASP A 109 -10.06 23.73 7.24
C ASP A 109 -9.80 24.08 5.77
N LYS A 110 -8.74 24.85 5.49
CA LYS A 110 -8.31 25.20 4.13
C LYS A 110 -7.78 24.00 3.33
N MET A 111 -7.19 23.01 3.99
CA MET A 111 -6.62 21.82 3.35
C MET A 111 -7.60 20.64 3.28
N THR A 112 -8.64 20.64 4.12
CA THR A 112 -9.70 19.62 4.14
C THR A 112 -10.30 19.31 2.76
N PRO A 113 -10.70 20.27 1.91
CA PRO A 113 -11.26 19.94 0.60
C PRO A 113 -10.24 19.30 -0.34
N PHE A 114 -8.96 19.69 -0.28
CA PHE A 114 -7.90 19.11 -1.09
C PHE A 114 -7.61 17.65 -0.68
N ILE A 115 -7.51 17.40 0.62
CA ILE A 115 -7.25 16.05 1.17
C ILE A 115 -8.42 15.12 0.87
N ASN A 116 -9.66 15.58 1.04
CA ASN A 116 -10.85 14.78 0.71
C ASN A 116 -10.95 14.51 -0.80
N GLY A 117 -10.61 15.49 -1.64
CA GLY A 117 -10.53 15.31 -3.09
C GLY A 117 -9.49 14.25 -3.48
N LEU A 118 -8.29 14.32 -2.91
CA LEU A 118 -7.25 13.33 -3.15
C LEU A 118 -7.66 11.94 -2.62
N ALA A 119 -8.22 11.87 -1.41
CA ALA A 119 -8.71 10.62 -0.82
C ALA A 119 -9.84 9.98 -1.65
N ALA A 120 -10.68 10.78 -2.31
CA ALA A 120 -11.70 10.25 -3.22
C ALA A 120 -11.10 9.58 -4.47
N THR A 121 -9.88 9.96 -4.88
CA THR A 121 -9.20 9.36 -6.03
C THR A 121 -8.41 8.09 -5.69
N THR A 122 -7.99 7.89 -4.44
CA THR A 122 -7.09 6.78 -4.07
C THR A 122 -7.67 5.40 -4.34
N PHE A 123 -8.98 5.23 -4.18
CA PHE A 123 -9.66 3.97 -4.51
C PHE A 123 -9.66 3.70 -6.02
N GLY A 124 -9.93 4.70 -6.85
CA GLY A 124 -9.86 4.55 -8.31
C GLY A 124 -8.45 4.26 -8.79
N ILE A 125 -7.45 4.93 -8.20
CA ILE A 125 -6.02 4.66 -8.48
C ILE A 125 -5.66 3.21 -8.16
N TYR A 126 -6.11 2.71 -7.00
CA TYR A 126 -5.88 1.32 -6.61
C TYR A 126 -6.46 0.34 -7.65
N LEU A 127 -7.70 0.55 -8.11
CA LEU A 127 -8.32 -0.30 -9.13
C LEU A 127 -7.61 -0.25 -10.48
N ILE A 128 -7.12 0.93 -10.90
CA ILE A 128 -6.37 1.06 -12.14
C ILE A 128 -5.03 0.33 -12.02
N HIS A 129 -4.32 0.51 -10.91
CA HIS A 129 -3.00 -0.08 -10.70
C HIS A 129 -3.06 -1.61 -10.52
N ASP A 130 -4.06 -2.12 -9.80
CA ASP A 130 -4.26 -3.55 -9.55
C ASP A 130 -4.83 -4.31 -10.77
N ASN A 131 -5.20 -3.59 -11.83
CA ASN A 131 -5.64 -4.22 -13.06
C ASN A 131 -4.45 -4.91 -13.75
N ILE A 132 -4.58 -6.21 -14.03
CA ILE A 132 -3.56 -7.05 -14.68
C ILE A 132 -2.99 -6.40 -15.96
N ILE A 133 -3.84 -5.72 -16.75
CA ILE A 133 -3.41 -5.06 -18.00
C ILE A 133 -2.50 -3.87 -17.68
N ALA A 134 -2.89 -3.04 -16.72
CA ALA A 134 -2.11 -1.89 -16.30
C ALA A 134 -0.81 -2.32 -15.63
N GLU A 135 -0.87 -3.28 -14.71
CA GLU A 135 0.30 -3.85 -14.04
C GLU A 135 1.31 -4.39 -15.07
N THR A 136 0.83 -5.22 -16.01
CA THR A 136 1.68 -5.80 -17.06
C THR A 136 2.26 -4.73 -17.98
N ALA A 137 1.47 -3.74 -18.39
CA ALA A 137 1.93 -2.67 -19.27
C ALA A 137 3.01 -1.81 -18.59
N ILE A 138 2.74 -1.36 -17.36
CA ILE A 138 3.62 -0.45 -16.62
C ILE A 138 4.92 -1.17 -16.25
N TRP A 139 4.82 -2.30 -15.53
CA TRP A 139 5.98 -2.93 -14.92
C TRP A 139 6.78 -3.80 -15.90
N LEU A 140 6.10 -4.60 -16.73
CA LEU A 140 6.78 -5.54 -17.62
C LEU A 140 7.14 -4.92 -18.97
N LYS A 141 6.27 -4.10 -19.57
CA LYS A 141 6.52 -3.54 -20.91
C LYS A 141 7.21 -2.19 -20.92
N TRP A 142 6.85 -1.26 -20.03
CA TRP A 142 7.43 0.08 -20.03
C TRP A 142 8.72 0.12 -19.20
N LEU A 143 8.66 -0.36 -17.97
CA LEU A 143 9.79 -0.32 -17.04
C LEU A 143 10.77 -1.49 -17.16
N HIS A 144 10.41 -2.55 -17.88
CA HIS A 144 11.21 -3.75 -18.02
C HIS A 144 11.77 -4.21 -16.66
N LEU A 145 10.88 -4.35 -15.66
CA LEU A 145 11.26 -4.67 -14.28
C LEU A 145 12.29 -5.81 -14.14
N PRO A 146 12.25 -6.91 -14.95
CA PRO A 146 13.24 -7.98 -14.86
C PRO A 146 14.69 -7.56 -15.16
N THR A 147 14.90 -6.58 -16.05
CA THR A 147 16.25 -6.05 -16.31
C THR A 147 16.69 -5.12 -15.19
N LEU A 148 15.77 -4.29 -14.69
CA LEU A 148 16.04 -3.34 -13.62
C LEU A 148 16.40 -4.05 -12.30
N MET A 149 15.79 -5.20 -11.99
CA MET A 149 16.10 -5.96 -10.78
C MET A 149 17.50 -6.59 -10.77
N ASN A 150 18.18 -6.68 -11.91
CA ASN A 150 19.57 -7.13 -12.00
C ASN A 150 20.58 -5.98 -11.87
N ASP A 151 20.13 -4.72 -11.88
CA ASP A 151 20.98 -3.56 -11.67
C ASP A 151 21.33 -3.35 -10.19
N LYS A 152 22.25 -2.43 -9.94
CA LYS A 152 22.69 -2.07 -8.59
C LYS A 152 21.51 -1.57 -7.75
N TRP A 153 21.47 -1.95 -6.48
CA TRP A 153 20.36 -1.67 -5.55
C TRP A 153 19.93 -0.20 -5.50
N TYR A 154 20.88 0.75 -5.63
CA TYR A 154 20.57 2.18 -5.60
C TYR A 154 19.86 2.67 -6.87
N VAL A 155 20.09 2.03 -8.03
CA VAL A 155 19.41 2.35 -9.29
C VAL A 155 17.95 1.95 -9.18
N VAL A 156 17.69 0.76 -8.63
CA VAL A 156 16.33 0.27 -8.34
C VAL A 156 15.63 1.20 -7.36
N LEU A 157 16.30 1.61 -6.28
CA LEU A 157 15.75 2.52 -5.28
C LEU A 157 15.38 3.89 -5.90
N LEU A 158 16.28 4.49 -6.67
CA LEU A 158 16.06 5.79 -7.30
C LEU A 158 14.94 5.71 -8.33
N THR A 159 14.90 4.62 -9.11
CA THR A 159 13.82 4.38 -10.06
C THR A 159 12.47 4.28 -9.34
N ALA A 160 12.37 3.50 -8.26
CA ALA A 160 11.15 3.39 -7.47
C ALA A 160 10.71 4.74 -6.87
N LEU A 161 11.66 5.54 -6.37
CA LEU A 161 11.37 6.84 -5.77
C LEU A 161 10.80 7.86 -6.77
N ILE A 162 11.16 7.75 -8.05
CA ILE A 162 10.71 8.68 -9.10
C ILE A 162 9.48 8.15 -9.82
N VAL A 163 9.51 6.88 -10.21
CA VAL A 163 8.51 6.26 -11.09
C VAL A 163 7.20 6.01 -10.36
N CYS A 164 7.24 5.53 -9.10
CA CYS A 164 6.01 5.26 -8.35
C CYS A 164 5.15 6.53 -8.15
N PRO A 165 5.71 7.69 -7.75
CA PRO A 165 4.95 8.94 -7.72
C PRO A 165 4.40 9.37 -9.08
N ILE A 166 5.16 9.18 -10.16
CA ILE A 166 4.71 9.54 -11.51
C ILE A 166 3.50 8.71 -11.90
N ILE A 167 3.54 7.38 -11.72
CA ILE A 167 2.41 6.49 -11.99
C ILE A 167 1.20 6.91 -11.14
N PHE A 168 1.42 7.19 -9.85
CA PHE A 168 0.36 7.64 -8.96
C PHE A 168 -0.31 8.92 -9.47
N LEU A 169 0.48 9.93 -9.90
CA LEU A 169 -0.05 11.18 -10.44
C LEU A 169 -0.82 10.97 -11.76
N ILE A 170 -0.35 10.08 -12.63
CA ILE A 170 -1.06 9.74 -13.88
C ILE A 170 -2.42 9.10 -13.56
N CYS A 171 -2.44 8.08 -12.70
CA CYS A 171 -3.67 7.43 -12.29
C CYS A 171 -4.63 8.40 -11.58
N ALA A 172 -4.10 9.28 -10.72
CA ALA A 172 -4.87 10.32 -10.05
C ALA A 172 -5.52 11.29 -11.04
N GLY A 173 -4.79 11.69 -12.09
CA GLY A 173 -5.30 12.53 -13.16
C GLY A 173 -6.44 11.88 -13.95
N ILE A 174 -6.28 10.60 -14.31
CA ILE A 174 -7.32 9.81 -15.01
C ILE A 174 -8.59 9.71 -14.15
N GLU A 175 -8.43 9.38 -12.86
CA GLU A 175 -9.54 9.23 -11.94
C GLU A 175 -10.23 10.58 -11.67
N TYR A 176 -9.47 11.67 -11.54
CA TYR A 176 -10.02 13.02 -11.40
C TYR A 176 -10.83 13.44 -12.63
N LEU A 177 -10.33 13.15 -13.84
CA LEU A 177 -11.07 13.39 -15.09
C LEU A 177 -12.38 12.61 -15.12
N ARG A 178 -12.34 11.33 -14.73
CA ARG A 178 -13.54 10.48 -14.61
C ARG A 178 -14.58 11.12 -13.69
N GLN A 179 -14.18 11.56 -12.50
CA GLN A 179 -15.08 12.20 -11.54
C GLN A 179 -15.72 13.48 -12.12
N LYS A 180 -14.96 14.31 -12.84
CA LYS A 180 -15.50 15.50 -13.51
C LYS A 180 -16.48 15.16 -14.64
N LEU A 181 -16.17 14.17 -15.47
CA LEU A 181 -17.07 13.74 -16.55
C LEU A 181 -18.39 13.21 -15.99
N PHE A 182 -18.34 12.38 -14.94
CA PHE A 182 -19.55 11.89 -14.27
C PHE A 182 -20.36 13.03 -13.63
N ALA A 183 -19.70 13.99 -12.99
CA ALA A 183 -20.38 15.16 -12.44
C ALA A 183 -21.07 15.98 -13.55
N LEU A 184 -20.42 16.18 -14.70
CA LEU A 184 -20.98 16.91 -15.85
C LEU A 184 -22.20 16.20 -16.46
N VAL A 185 -22.19 14.86 -16.52
CA VAL A 185 -23.30 14.08 -17.06
C VAL A 185 -24.49 14.03 -16.09
N THR A 186 -24.23 13.85 -14.79
CA THR A 186 -25.28 13.76 -13.77
C THR A 186 -25.91 15.11 -13.46
N ASN A 187 -25.13 16.21 -13.50
CA ASN A 187 -25.62 17.57 -13.26
C ASN A 187 -26.37 18.19 -14.46
N ARG A 188 -26.57 17.41 -15.53
CA ARG A 188 -27.43 17.76 -16.68
C ARG A 188 -28.84 17.15 -16.59
N ARG A 189 -29.20 16.55 -15.45
CA ARG A 189 -30.57 16.16 -15.08
C ARG A 189 -31.01 16.90 -13.83
#